data_AF-A0A2W6AZI7-F1
#
_entry.id   AF-A0A2W6AZI7-F1
#
_cell.length_a   1.000
_cell.length_b   1.000
_cell.length_c   1.000
_cell.angle_alpha   90.00
_cell.angle_beta   90.00
_cell.angle_gamma   90.00
#
_symmetry.space_group_name_H-M   'P 1'
#
loop_
_entity.id
_entity.type
_entity.pdbx_description
1 polymer ?
#
loop_
_entity_poly.entity_id
_entity_poly.type
_entity_poly.pdbx_seq_one_letter_code
_entity_poly.pdbx_strand_id
1 'polypeptide(L)'
;MQILHHEPLGTAFNNLLLQQVRPEDEVALAHVFEEVSTLAVHRLISEDLLFDAFAIDNYWEQLKGSVLGIREKWNNPKLFENFEAMAGLAEEYREARPPKLTRR
;
A
#
# COMPACT_ATOMS: atom_id res chain seq x y z
N MET A 1 -10.90 -27.53 14.84
CA MET A 1 -10.66 -26.09 15.07
C MET A 1 -10.24 -25.52 13.73
N GLN A 2 -11.13 -24.78 13.06
CA GLN A 2 -10.85 -24.23 11.74
C GLN A 2 -10.05 -22.94 11.97
N ILE A 3 -8.75 -22.97 11.65
CA ILE A 3 -7.91 -21.78 11.78
C ILE A 3 -8.43 -20.78 10.74
N LEU A 4 -9.07 -19.69 11.20
CA LEU A 4 -9.75 -18.70 10.37
C LEU A 4 -8.78 -17.77 9.61
N HIS A 5 -7.50 -17.82 9.94
CA HIS A 5 -6.43 -17.00 9.36
C HIS A 5 -5.42 -17.92 8.69
N HIS A 6 -5.54 -18.10 7.36
CA HIS A 6 -4.81 -19.17 6.69
C HIS A 6 -3.32 -18.86 6.49
N GLU A 7 -2.87 -17.61 6.42
CA GLU A 7 -1.44 -17.29 6.39
C GLU A 7 -1.10 -15.97 7.10
N PRO A 8 0.10 -15.83 7.71
CA PRO A 8 0.55 -14.58 8.31
C PRO A 8 0.72 -13.48 7.25
N LEU A 9 0.44 -12.22 7.62
CA LEU A 9 0.70 -11.05 6.79
C LEU A 9 2.18 -10.97 6.30
N GLY A 10 3.11 -11.52 7.08
CA GLY A 10 4.52 -11.62 6.67
C GLY A 10 4.73 -12.43 5.39
N THR A 11 3.92 -13.47 5.14
CA THR A 11 3.98 -14.24 3.89
C THR A 11 3.45 -13.40 2.73
N ALA A 12 2.35 -12.67 2.92
CA ALA A 12 1.81 -11.76 1.91
C ALA A 12 2.82 -10.67 1.52
N PHE A 13 3.53 -10.08 2.49
CA PHE A 13 4.59 -9.12 2.22
C PHE A 13 5.76 -9.75 1.45
N ASN A 14 6.18 -10.96 1.82
CA ASN A 14 7.24 -11.65 1.08
C ASN A 14 6.81 -11.94 -0.37
N ASN A 15 5.56 -12.38 -0.58
CA ASN A 15 5.00 -12.62 -1.91
C ASN A 15 4.92 -11.31 -2.72
N LEU A 16 4.60 -10.19 -2.09
CA LEU A 16 4.66 -8.85 -2.70
C LEU A 16 6.06 -8.53 -3.22
N LEU A 17 7.08 -8.69 -2.38
CA LEU A 17 8.47 -8.42 -2.77
C LEU A 17 8.98 -9.36 -3.86
N LEU A 18 8.48 -10.59 -3.90
CA LEU A 18 8.83 -11.59 -4.93
C LEU A 18 7.97 -11.48 -6.21
N GLN A 19 7.03 -10.54 -6.29
CA GLN A 19 6.05 -10.45 -7.38
C GLN A 19 5.23 -11.74 -7.59
N GLN A 20 4.96 -12.45 -6.50
CA GLN A 20 4.18 -13.70 -6.44
C GLN A 20 2.90 -13.50 -5.63
N VAL A 21 2.37 -12.27 -5.63
CA VAL A 21 1.16 -11.89 -4.91
C VAL A 21 -0.01 -12.76 -5.35
N ARG A 22 -0.74 -13.30 -4.38
CA ARG A 22 -1.99 -14.02 -4.64
C ARG A 22 -3.19 -13.10 -4.34
N PRO A 23 -4.38 -13.35 -4.91
CA PRO A 23 -5.55 -12.52 -4.68
C PRO A 23 -5.90 -12.30 -3.20
N GLU A 24 -5.68 -13.31 -2.35
CA GLU A 24 -5.88 -13.22 -0.91
C GLU A 24 -4.87 -12.31 -0.19
N ASP A 25 -3.66 -12.19 -0.73
CA ASP A 25 -2.59 -11.34 -0.19
C ASP A 25 -2.90 -9.87 -0.49
N GLU A 26 -3.45 -9.56 -1.67
CA GLU A 26 -3.70 -8.20 -2.15
C GLU A 26 -4.60 -7.40 -1.22
N VAL A 27 -5.70 -8.01 -0.77
CA VAL A 27 -6.67 -7.35 0.09
C VAL A 27 -6.08 -7.10 1.48
N ALA A 28 -5.38 -8.09 2.03
CA ALA A 28 -4.73 -7.96 3.33
C ALA A 28 -3.65 -6.86 3.31
N LEU A 29 -2.84 -6.83 2.25
CA LEU A 29 -1.81 -5.79 2.06
C LEU A 29 -2.43 -4.40 1.88
N ALA A 30 -3.48 -4.28 1.06
CA ALA A 30 -4.19 -3.02 0.86
C ALA A 30 -4.76 -2.47 2.17
N HIS A 31 -5.28 -3.33 3.06
CA HIS A 31 -5.75 -2.90 4.39
C HIS A 31 -4.63 -2.34 5.25
N VAL A 32 -3.46 -2.99 5.26
CA VAL A 32 -2.31 -2.52 6.04
C VAL A 32 -1.80 -1.18 5.52
N PHE A 33 -1.72 -1.02 4.20
CA PHE A 33 -1.32 0.25 3.60
C PHE A 33 -2.34 1.36 3.83
N GLU A 34 -3.63 1.05 3.83
CA GLU A 34 -4.69 1.99 4.21
C GLU A 34 -4.57 2.43 5.67
N GLU A 35 -4.34 1.50 6.59
CA GLU A 35 -4.19 1.82 8.02
C GLU A 35 -2.98 2.73 8.27
N VAL A 36 -1.82 2.40 7.69
CA VAL A 36 -0.62 3.24 7.85
C VAL A 36 -0.80 4.60 7.16
N SER A 37 -1.43 4.65 5.99
CA SER A 37 -1.75 5.89 5.29
C SER A 37 -2.72 6.76 6.10
N THR A 38 -3.69 6.14 6.78
CA THR A 38 -4.61 6.84 7.69
C THR A 38 -3.86 7.53 8.84
N LEU A 39 -2.84 6.88 9.41
CA LEU A 39 -2.00 7.52 10.44
C LEU A 39 -1.29 8.77 9.90
N ALA A 40 -0.81 8.74 8.65
CA ALA A 40 -0.17 9.89 8.02
C ALA A 40 -1.18 11.02 7.74
N VAL A 41 -2.35 10.70 7.19
CA VAL A 41 -3.46 11.65 6.94
C VAL A 41 -3.85 12.40 8.22
N HIS A 42 -3.86 11.70 9.36
CA HIS A 42 -4.15 12.28 10.68
C HIS A 42 -2.93 12.90 11.37
N ARG A 43 -1.78 13.01 10.69
CA ARG A 43 -0.53 13.60 11.18
C ARG A 43 0.04 12.92 12.43
N LEU A 44 -0.27 11.64 12.61
CA LEU A 44 0.29 10.82 13.69
C LEU A 44 1.68 10.27 13.33
N ILE A 45 1.94 10.12 12.03
CA ILE A 45 3.27 9.89 11.47
C ILE A 45 3.54 10.95 10.39
N SER A 46 4.81 11.22 10.12
CA SER A 46 5.21 12.12 9.03
C SER A 46 4.95 11.45 7.68
N GLU A 47 4.40 12.21 6.72
CA GLU A 47 4.27 11.80 5.32
C GLU A 47 5.64 11.47 4.71
N ASP A 48 6.65 12.33 4.91
CA ASP A 48 8.02 12.08 4.47
C ASP A 48 8.57 10.73 5.01
N LEU A 49 8.24 10.39 6.26
CA LEU A 49 8.64 9.10 6.85
C LEU A 49 7.90 7.93 6.22
N LEU A 50 6.59 8.08 5.93
CA LEU A 50 5.81 7.07 5.22
C LEU A 50 6.43 6.80 3.83
N PHE A 51 6.76 7.85 3.08
CA PHE A 51 7.28 7.73 1.71
C PHE A 51 8.70 7.19 1.66
N ASP A 52 9.54 7.53 2.65
CA ASP A 52 10.90 7.00 2.78
C ASP A 52 10.92 5.54 3.25
N ALA A 53 10.01 5.16 4.17
CA ALA A 53 9.98 3.82 4.75
C ALA A 53 9.23 2.81 3.86
N PHE A 54 8.22 3.28 3.11
CA PHE A 54 7.38 2.44 2.26
C PHE A 54 7.41 2.94 0.82
N ALA A 55 7.59 2.01 -0.12
CA ALA A 55 7.39 2.25 -1.54
C ALA A 55 5.88 2.29 -1.87
N ILE A 56 5.13 3.16 -1.18
CA ILE A 56 3.66 3.17 -1.13
C ILE A 56 3.03 3.41 -2.51
N ASP A 57 3.68 4.20 -3.36
CA ASP A 57 3.34 4.38 -4.78
C ASP A 57 3.47 3.07 -5.57
N ASN A 58 4.62 2.39 -5.46
CA ASN A 58 4.88 1.15 -6.16
C ASN A 58 3.96 0.02 -5.67
N TYR A 59 3.59 0.02 -4.40
CA TYR A 59 2.63 -0.93 -3.84
C TYR A 59 1.21 -0.62 -4.31
N TRP A 60 0.84 0.66 -4.42
CA TRP A 60 -0.43 1.05 -5.02
C TRP A 60 -0.53 0.57 -6.46
N GLU A 61 0.50 0.79 -7.28
CA GLU A 61 0.51 0.33 -8.67
C GLU A 61 0.30 -1.19 -8.82
N GLN A 62 0.84 -1.97 -7.89
CA GLN A 62 0.66 -3.42 -7.85
C GLN A 62 -0.73 -3.85 -7.38
N LEU A 63 -1.35 -3.12 -6.45
CA LEU A 63 -2.58 -3.53 -5.77
C LEU A 63 -3.85 -2.84 -6.30
N LYS A 64 -3.72 -1.73 -7.03
CA LYS A 64 -4.85 -0.87 -7.43
C LYS A 64 -5.94 -1.60 -8.22
N GLY A 65 -5.58 -2.57 -9.07
CA GLY A 65 -6.55 -3.32 -9.86
C GLY A 65 -7.57 -4.05 -8.98
N SER A 66 -7.09 -4.73 -7.95
CA SER A 66 -7.93 -5.49 -7.02
C SER A 66 -8.66 -4.58 -6.04
N VAL A 67 -7.98 -3.55 -5.54
CA VAL A 67 -8.58 -2.51 -4.70
C VAL A 67 -9.78 -1.86 -5.39
N LEU A 68 -9.62 -1.41 -6.65
CA LEU A 68 -10.68 -0.77 -7.41
C LEU A 68 -11.83 -1.74 -7.70
N GLY A 69 -11.53 -2.99 -8.05
CA GLY A 69 -12.55 -4.02 -8.24
C GLY A 69 -13.39 -4.29 -6.99
N ILE A 70 -12.78 -4.29 -5.79
CA ILE A 70 -13.51 -4.44 -4.52
C ILE A 70 -14.32 -3.19 -4.21
N ARG A 71 -13.75 -2.00 -4.43
CA ARG A 71 -14.42 -0.70 -4.24
C ARG A 71 -15.72 -0.63 -5.04
N GLU A 72 -15.67 -1.04 -6.31
CA GLU A 72 -16.84 -1.14 -7.19
C GLU A 72 -17.83 -2.20 -6.71
N LYS A 73 -17.35 -3.42 -6.41
CA LYS A 73 -18.20 -4.54 -5.96
C LYS A 73 -18.98 -4.19 -4.70
N TRP A 74 -18.38 -3.46 -3.77
CA TRP A 74 -19.00 -3.08 -2.50
C TRP A 74 -19.69 -1.71 -2.55
N ASN A 75 -19.63 -1.02 -3.70
CA ASN A 75 -20.18 0.32 -3.90
C ASN A 75 -19.77 1.30 -2.78
N ASN A 76 -18.50 1.24 -2.38
CA ASN A 76 -17.97 2.05 -1.28
C ASN A 76 -16.80 2.90 -1.79
N PRO A 77 -17.01 4.15 -2.22
CA PRO A 77 -15.97 4.98 -2.81
C PRO A 77 -14.83 5.31 -1.84
N LYS A 78 -15.05 5.21 -0.52
CA LYS A 78 -14.05 5.49 0.51
C LYS A 78 -13.09 4.34 0.77
N LEU A 79 -13.34 3.17 0.19
CA LEU A 79 -12.52 2.00 0.46
C LEU A 79 -11.11 2.22 -0.10
N PHE A 80 -10.11 2.15 0.78
CA PHE A 80 -8.69 2.37 0.44
C PHE A 80 -8.37 3.80 -0.06
N GLU A 81 -9.19 4.80 0.31
CA GLU A 81 -9.02 6.18 -0.17
C GLU A 81 -7.73 6.84 0.35
N ASN A 82 -7.30 6.51 1.57
CA ASN A 82 -6.10 7.10 2.14
C ASN A 82 -4.84 6.50 1.52
N PHE A 83 -4.85 5.19 1.23
CA PHE A 83 -3.77 4.53 0.51
C PHE A 83 -3.57 5.17 -0.87
N GLU A 84 -4.65 5.35 -1.63
CA GLU A 84 -4.61 6.00 -2.94
C GLU A 84 -4.09 7.45 -2.85
N ALA A 85 -4.60 8.22 -1.89
CA ALA A 85 -4.19 9.61 -1.71
C ALA A 85 -2.69 9.72 -1.36
N MET A 86 -2.21 8.89 -0.43
CA MET A 86 -0.80 8.88 -0.04
C MET A 86 0.11 8.35 -1.15
N ALA A 87 -0.35 7.41 -1.97
CA ALA A 87 0.38 6.96 -3.15
C ALA A 87 0.63 8.11 -4.15
N GLY A 88 -0.41 8.90 -4.45
CA GLY A 88 -0.28 10.07 -5.32
C GLY A 88 0.70 11.12 -4.77
N LEU A 89 0.62 11.44 -3.47
CA LEU A 89 1.59 12.37 -2.85
C LEU A 89 3.01 11.81 -2.84
N ALA A 90 3.17 10.49 -2.72
CA ALA A 90 4.48 9.86 -2.71
C ALA A 90 5.16 9.94 -4.09
N GLU A 91 4.41 9.89 -5.19
CA GLU A 91 4.94 10.14 -6.54
C GLU A 91 5.55 11.55 -6.63
N GLU A 92 4.79 12.59 -6.24
CA GLU A 92 5.26 13.98 -6.22
C GLU A 92 6.49 14.14 -5.30
N TYR A 93 6.48 13.49 -4.14
CA TYR A 93 7.59 13.48 -3.19
C TYR A 93 8.89 12.97 -3.82
N ARG A 94 8.82 11.88 -4.60
CA ARG A 94 9.99 11.24 -5.25
C ARG A 94 10.49 12.04 -6.44
N GLU A 95 9.60 12.63 -7.22
CA GLU A 95 10.00 13.54 -8.30
C GLU A 95 10.78 14.75 -7.75
N ALA A 96 10.33 15.32 -6.64
CA ALA A 96 11.00 16.43 -5.98
C ALA A 96 12.31 16.03 -5.29
N ARG A 97 12.47 14.75 -4.92
CA ARG A 97 13.63 14.22 -4.19
C ARG A 97 14.23 13.03 -4.96
N PRO A 98 14.92 13.29 -6.08
CA PRO A 98 15.51 12.24 -6.88
C PRO A 98 16.53 11.42 -6.07
N PRO A 99 16.84 10.17 -6.49
CA PRO A 99 17.72 9.28 -5.76
C PRO A 99 19.04 9.94 -5.38
N LYS A 100 19.39 9.87 -4.08
CA LYS A 100 20.64 10.43 -3.53
C LYS A 100 21.90 9.83 -4.17
N LEU A 101 21.78 8.66 -4.79
CA LEU A 101 22.84 7.96 -5.50
C LEU A 101 22.53 7.91 -6.99
N THR A 102 22.74 9.00 -7.71
CA THR A 102 22.87 8.98 -9.17
C THR A 102 24.26 8.46 -9.57
N ARG A 103 24.41 7.12 -9.66
CA ARG A 103 25.58 6.36 -10.16
C ARG A 103 26.96 6.61 -9.52
N ARG A 104 27.61 5.51 -9.10
CA ARG A 104 28.95 5.17 -9.58
C ARG A 104 28.81 4.11 -10.66
#